data_AF-A0A087M5T6-F1
#
_entry.id   AF-A0A087M5T6-F1
#
_cell.length_a   1.000
_cell.length_b   1.000
_cell.length_c   1.000
_cell.angle_alpha   90.00
_cell.angle_beta   90.00
_cell.angle_gamma   90.00
#
_symmetry.space_group_name_H-M   'P 1'
#
loop_
_entity.id
_entity.type
_entity.pdbx_description
1 polymer ?
#
loop_
_entity_poly.entity_id
_entity_poly.type
_entity_poly.pdbx_seq_one_letter_code
_entity_poly.pdbx_strand_id
1 'polypeptide(L)'
;MVKGGKSAIGVAMMLVGLAATPALAGPGEQALLASYVGNWRGESILQGGDKPEPFRCRLAVSPGNSGKINYTGRCTLVNMNLSVSGTIAYVDAKGQYEAVMTSNAGFSGIAVGKQGGDEIGFDLVERQKDRGGNDVAIGSRIFLVGDSIRVDFQVEFNDSGKLLTTSVPFAR
;
A
#
# COMPACT_ATOMS: atom_id res chain seq x y z
N MET A 1 -51.22 1.02 63.40
CA MET A 1 -50.98 0.60 62.00
C MET A 1 -51.40 1.73 61.07
N VAL A 2 -50.64 1.94 59.99
CA VAL A 2 -50.85 2.83 58.81
C VAL A 2 -49.88 4.03 58.67
N LYS A 3 -49.00 3.87 57.64
CA LYS A 3 -48.39 4.80 56.67
C LYS A 3 -47.49 5.98 57.10
N GLY A 4 -46.25 5.93 56.55
CA GLY A 4 -45.84 6.86 55.49
C GLY A 4 -44.71 7.84 55.82
N GLY A 5 -43.61 7.78 55.07
CA GLY A 5 -42.57 8.81 55.06
C GLY A 5 -41.43 8.45 54.12
N LYS A 6 -41.19 9.28 53.10
CA LYS A 6 -40.44 8.99 51.86
C LYS A 6 -38.92 9.14 52.07
N SER A 7 -38.12 8.14 51.70
CA SER A 7 -36.69 8.32 51.45
C SER A 7 -36.45 8.67 49.99
N ALA A 8 -35.99 9.90 49.75
CA ALA A 8 -35.44 10.32 48.47
C ALA A 8 -34.07 9.67 48.29
N ILE A 9 -33.92 8.82 47.27
CA ILE A 9 -32.61 8.36 46.79
C ILE A 9 -32.35 9.13 45.50
N GLY A 10 -31.46 10.12 45.57
CA GLY A 10 -30.94 10.82 44.41
C GLY A 10 -30.05 9.89 43.60
N VAL A 11 -30.39 9.70 42.33
CA VAL A 11 -29.55 9.01 41.36
C VAL A 11 -28.54 10.01 40.83
N ALA A 12 -27.31 9.95 41.32
CA ALA A 12 -26.18 10.65 40.73
C ALA A 12 -25.76 9.92 39.44
N MET A 13 -26.17 10.46 38.28
CA MET A 13 -25.64 10.04 36.98
C MET A 13 -24.17 10.45 36.90
N MET A 14 -23.27 9.47 37.06
CA MET A 14 -21.88 9.60 36.61
C MET A 14 -21.87 9.63 35.08
N LEU A 15 -21.76 10.84 34.51
CA LEU A 15 -21.39 11.06 33.12
C LEU A 15 -19.95 10.58 32.94
N VAL A 16 -19.77 9.33 32.49
CA VAL A 16 -18.49 8.83 32.02
C VAL A 16 -18.19 9.56 30.72
N GLY A 17 -17.37 10.61 30.82
CA GLY A 17 -16.83 11.30 29.65
C GLY A 17 -16.02 10.32 28.82
N LEU A 18 -16.53 9.99 27.62
CA LEU A 18 -15.72 9.36 26.59
C LEU A 18 -14.67 10.39 26.15
N ALA A 19 -13.51 10.36 26.81
CA ALA A 19 -12.33 11.01 26.28
C ALA A 19 -12.01 10.35 24.93
N ALA A 20 -12.34 11.03 23.84
CA ALA A 20 -11.88 10.69 22.51
C ALA A 20 -10.37 10.93 22.47
N THR A 21 -9.60 9.95 22.91
CA THR A 21 -8.16 9.91 22.65
C THR A 21 -7.96 9.87 21.14
N PRO A 22 -7.01 10.64 20.58
CA PRO A 22 -6.68 10.54 19.17
C PRO A 22 -6.33 9.08 18.89
N ALA A 23 -7.06 8.47 17.96
CA ALA A 23 -6.81 7.10 17.53
C ALA A 23 -5.41 7.08 16.89
N LEU A 24 -4.44 6.61 17.67
CA LEU A 24 -3.15 6.19 17.17
C LEU A 24 -3.37 4.88 16.43
N ALA A 25 -2.68 4.71 15.29
CA ALA A 25 -2.68 3.48 14.49
C ALA A 25 -2.74 2.29 15.42
N GLY A 26 -3.76 1.43 15.26
CA GLY A 26 -3.90 0.27 16.13
C GLY A 26 -2.57 -0.48 16.18
N PRO A 27 -2.14 -0.98 17.36
CA PRO A 27 -0.86 -1.70 17.48
C PRO A 27 -0.71 -2.85 16.48
N GLY A 28 -1.82 -3.46 16.05
CA GLY A 28 -1.84 -4.53 15.05
C GLY A 28 -1.48 -4.05 13.65
N GLU A 29 -2.04 -2.92 13.20
CA GLU A 29 -1.83 -2.39 11.86
C GLU A 29 -0.39 -1.91 11.68
N GLN A 30 0.18 -1.29 12.71
CA GLN A 30 1.60 -0.92 12.74
C GLN A 30 2.51 -2.15 12.75
N ALA A 31 2.16 -3.18 13.54
CA ALA A 31 2.92 -4.43 13.59
C ALA A 31 2.90 -5.16 12.24
N LEU A 32 1.76 -5.14 11.54
CA LEU A 32 1.65 -5.68 10.19
C LEU A 32 2.58 -4.95 9.22
N LEU A 33 2.57 -3.62 9.19
CA LEU A 33 3.50 -2.88 8.32
C LEU A 33 4.96 -3.17 8.68
N ALA A 34 5.28 -3.24 9.99
CA ALA A 34 6.62 -3.53 10.46
C ALA A 34 7.14 -4.93 10.03
N SER A 35 6.25 -5.93 9.85
CA SER A 35 6.67 -7.27 9.41
C SER A 35 7.26 -7.29 7.99
N TYR A 36 6.94 -6.28 7.18
CA TYR A 36 7.43 -6.14 5.81
C TYR A 36 8.79 -5.44 5.70
N VAL A 37 9.32 -4.90 6.80
CA VAL A 37 10.66 -4.29 6.82
C VAL A 37 11.72 -5.31 6.39
N GLY A 38 12.56 -4.92 5.44
CA GLY A 38 13.58 -5.79 4.88
C GLY A 38 13.92 -5.44 3.42
N ASN A 39 14.81 -6.25 2.86
CA ASN A 39 15.11 -6.20 1.44
C ASN A 39 14.41 -7.35 0.75
N TRP A 40 13.98 -7.11 -0.47
CA TRP A 40 13.14 -8.01 -1.25
C TRP A 40 13.60 -8.02 -2.70
N ARG A 41 13.47 -9.17 -3.35
CA ARG A 41 13.77 -9.38 -4.76
C ARG A 41 12.66 -10.18 -5.40
N GLY A 42 12.30 -9.82 -6.62
CA GLY A 42 11.33 -10.54 -7.41
C GLY A 42 11.74 -10.57 -8.87
N GLU A 43 11.45 -11.69 -9.54
CA GLU A 43 11.67 -11.84 -10.97
C GLU A 43 10.43 -12.46 -11.60
N SER A 44 10.10 -12.01 -12.80
CA SER A 44 9.01 -12.55 -13.60
C SER A 44 9.25 -12.27 -15.08
N ILE A 45 8.25 -12.59 -15.90
CA ILE A 45 8.23 -12.37 -17.33
C ILE A 45 7.05 -11.47 -17.68
N LEU A 46 7.29 -10.41 -18.45
CA LEU A 46 6.23 -9.61 -19.06
C LEU A 46 5.58 -10.41 -20.19
N GLN A 47 4.26 -10.57 -20.10
CA GLN A 47 3.43 -11.24 -21.09
C GLN A 47 2.67 -10.20 -21.92
N GLY A 48 2.30 -10.55 -23.15
CA GLY A 48 1.63 -9.64 -24.10
C GLY A 48 2.57 -9.04 -25.15
N GLY A 49 3.89 -9.25 -25.01
CA GLY A 49 4.94 -8.86 -25.96
C GLY A 49 5.04 -9.80 -27.17
N ASP A 50 5.82 -9.42 -28.19
CA ASP A 50 6.13 -10.34 -29.31
C ASP A 50 7.07 -11.47 -28.87
N LYS A 51 7.81 -11.22 -27.78
CA LYS A 51 8.69 -12.16 -27.12
C LYS A 51 8.54 -12.01 -25.61
N PRO A 52 8.76 -13.09 -24.82
CA PRO A 52 8.88 -13.01 -23.38
C PRO A 52 10.01 -12.04 -22.98
N GLU A 53 9.70 -11.04 -22.16
CA GLU A 53 10.69 -10.07 -21.68
C GLU A 53 10.96 -10.26 -20.18
N PRO A 54 12.23 -10.39 -19.76
CA PRO A 54 12.56 -10.52 -18.35
C PRO A 54 12.23 -9.23 -17.59
N PHE A 55 11.61 -9.40 -16.42
CA PHE A 55 11.20 -8.33 -15.53
C PHE A 55 11.78 -8.58 -14.14
N ARG A 56 12.74 -7.76 -13.72
CA ARG A 56 13.43 -7.95 -12.45
C ARG A 56 13.24 -6.77 -11.53
N CYS A 57 12.88 -7.02 -10.29
CA CYS A 57 12.63 -5.99 -9.30
C CYS A 57 13.44 -6.21 -8.01
N ARG A 58 13.80 -5.09 -7.39
CA ARG A 58 14.31 -5.02 -6.02
C ARG A 58 13.45 -4.04 -5.25
N LEU A 59 13.15 -4.36 -4.01
CA LEU A 59 12.36 -3.50 -3.12
C LEU A 59 13.05 -3.47 -1.75
N ALA A 60 13.28 -2.28 -1.23
CA ALA A 60 13.74 -2.08 0.14
C ALA A 60 12.59 -1.47 0.92
N VAL A 61 12.26 -2.05 2.06
CA VAL A 61 11.25 -1.54 3.00
C VAL A 61 11.96 -1.21 4.31
N SER A 62 11.80 0.01 4.78
CA SER A 62 12.44 0.51 6.00
C SER A 62 11.41 1.12 6.96
N PRO A 63 11.72 1.17 8.27
CA PRO A 63 10.86 1.87 9.21
C PRO A 63 10.72 3.35 8.85
N GLY A 64 9.48 3.86 8.94
CA GLY A 64 9.15 5.27 8.89
C GLY A 64 8.87 5.84 10.28
N ASN A 65 8.36 7.07 10.34
CA ASN A 65 7.91 7.66 11.60
C ASN A 65 6.50 7.17 11.98
N SER A 66 6.22 7.10 13.28
CA SER A 66 4.86 6.86 13.80
C SER A 66 4.15 5.63 13.21
N GLY A 67 4.85 4.48 13.16
CA GLY A 67 4.26 3.22 12.70
C GLY A 67 4.15 3.06 11.19
N LYS A 68 4.68 3.99 10.42
CA LYS A 68 4.74 3.92 8.95
C LYS A 68 5.91 3.07 8.50
N ILE A 69 5.87 2.66 7.23
CA ILE A 69 7.03 2.11 6.52
C ILE A 69 7.32 2.96 5.29
N ASN A 70 8.59 3.14 5.00
CA ASN A 70 9.05 3.68 3.72
C ASN A 70 9.43 2.53 2.81
N TYR A 71 9.29 2.73 1.51
CA TYR A 71 9.73 1.76 0.53
C TYR A 71 10.42 2.42 -0.66
N THR A 72 11.40 1.72 -1.23
CA THR A 72 12.07 2.09 -2.46
C THR A 72 12.16 0.87 -3.36
N GLY A 73 11.50 0.92 -4.49
CA GLY A 73 11.48 -0.12 -5.52
C GLY A 73 12.30 0.28 -6.74
N ARG A 74 12.92 -0.71 -7.38
CA ARG A 74 13.50 -0.56 -8.71
C ARG A 74 13.18 -1.80 -9.53
N CYS A 75 12.56 -1.61 -10.69
CA CYS A 75 12.34 -2.65 -11.67
C CYS A 75 13.09 -2.33 -12.96
N THR A 76 13.73 -3.35 -13.53
CA THR A 76 14.44 -3.29 -14.80
C THR A 76 13.68 -4.09 -15.84
N LEU A 77 13.32 -3.41 -16.91
CA LEU A 77 12.77 -3.96 -18.15
C LEU A 77 13.87 -3.91 -19.23
N VAL A 78 13.67 -4.62 -20.35
CA VAL A 78 14.64 -4.69 -21.45
C VAL A 78 15.10 -3.29 -21.91
N ASN A 79 14.16 -2.33 -21.98
CA ASN A 79 14.43 -0.99 -22.52
C ASN A 79 14.24 0.15 -21.51
N MET A 80 13.88 -0.11 -20.25
CA MET A 80 13.63 0.95 -19.27
C MET A 80 13.92 0.52 -17.82
N ASN A 81 14.19 1.50 -16.97
CA ASN A 81 14.26 1.31 -15.52
C ASN A 81 13.19 2.16 -14.85
N LEU A 82 12.33 1.51 -14.08
CA LEU A 82 11.36 2.16 -13.21
C LEU A 82 11.93 2.17 -11.78
N SER A 83 12.00 3.35 -11.17
CA SER A 83 12.33 3.50 -9.76
C SER A 83 11.17 4.21 -9.07
N VAL A 84 10.69 3.62 -7.99
CA VAL A 84 9.60 4.14 -7.17
C VAL A 84 10.06 4.30 -5.73
N SER A 85 9.54 5.30 -5.04
CA SER A 85 9.74 5.48 -3.61
C SER A 85 8.47 5.98 -2.96
N GLY A 86 8.22 5.61 -1.72
CA GLY A 86 7.00 6.00 -1.06
C GLY A 86 6.94 5.66 0.41
N THR A 87 5.77 5.90 0.99
CA THR A 87 5.46 5.62 2.39
C THR A 87 4.09 4.99 2.48
N ILE A 88 3.96 3.94 3.26
CA ILE A 88 2.68 3.32 3.61
C ILE A 88 2.38 3.61 5.08
N ALA A 89 1.14 4.00 5.34
CA ALA A 89 0.62 4.29 6.67
C ALA A 89 -0.77 3.69 6.84
N TYR A 90 -1.13 3.36 8.08
CA TYR A 90 -2.53 3.21 8.46
C TYR A 90 -3.07 4.58 8.90
N VAL A 91 -4.27 4.93 8.43
CA VAL A 91 -4.94 6.20 8.73
C VAL A 91 -6.15 5.93 9.60
N ASP A 92 -5.99 6.06 10.92
CA ASP A 92 -7.01 5.73 11.92
C ASP A 92 -8.34 6.45 11.72
N ALA A 93 -8.27 7.74 11.38
CA ALA A 93 -9.45 8.55 11.14
C ALA A 93 -10.35 8.00 10.02
N LYS A 94 -9.79 7.18 9.13
CA LYS A 94 -10.48 6.56 8.00
C LYS A 94 -10.57 5.04 8.10
N GLY A 95 -9.88 4.42 9.06
CA GLY A 95 -9.81 2.97 9.22
C GLY A 95 -9.24 2.25 7.99
N GLN A 96 -8.23 2.82 7.33
CA GLN A 96 -7.68 2.26 6.08
C GLN A 96 -6.18 2.49 5.94
N TYR A 97 -5.52 1.67 5.13
CA TYR A 97 -4.15 1.92 4.70
C TYR A 97 -4.10 2.94 3.57
N GLU A 98 -3.09 3.82 3.58
CA GLU A 98 -2.80 4.75 2.49
C GLU A 98 -1.31 4.66 2.13
N ALA A 99 -1.03 4.69 0.84
CA ALA A 99 0.33 4.71 0.30
C ALA A 99 0.54 5.99 -0.50
N VAL A 100 1.58 6.76 -0.18
CA VAL A 100 2.12 7.78 -1.08
C VAL A 100 3.23 7.18 -1.90
N MET A 101 3.37 7.60 -3.14
CA MET A 101 4.51 7.23 -3.97
C MET A 101 4.94 8.36 -4.88
N THR A 102 6.20 8.29 -5.27
CA THR A 102 6.81 9.04 -6.36
C THR A 102 7.64 8.10 -7.22
N SER A 103 7.84 8.47 -8.48
CA SER A 103 8.72 7.74 -9.40
C SER A 103 9.80 8.64 -10.00
N ASN A 104 10.86 8.04 -10.55
CA ASN A 104 11.89 8.74 -11.35
C ASN A 104 11.37 9.31 -12.68
N ALA A 105 10.09 9.15 -12.88
CA ALA A 105 9.44 9.16 -14.16
C ALA A 105 8.36 10.29 -14.10
N GLY A 106 8.17 10.90 -12.91
CA GLY A 106 7.41 12.13 -12.71
C GLY A 106 6.03 11.91 -12.11
N PHE A 107 5.70 10.66 -11.76
CA PHE A 107 4.48 10.36 -11.03
C PHE A 107 4.62 10.71 -9.55
N SER A 108 3.55 11.26 -8.98
CA SER A 108 3.35 11.43 -7.55
C SER A 108 1.87 11.23 -7.25
N GLY A 109 1.53 10.39 -6.27
CA GLY A 109 0.14 10.07 -5.98
C GLY A 109 -0.07 9.40 -4.63
N ILE A 110 -1.35 9.36 -4.22
CA ILE A 110 -1.84 8.63 -3.05
C ILE A 110 -2.72 7.48 -3.54
N ALA A 111 -2.53 6.29 -3.00
CA ALA A 111 -3.40 5.14 -3.19
C ALA A 111 -3.99 4.66 -1.87
N VAL A 112 -5.28 4.35 -1.90
CA VAL A 112 -6.00 3.77 -0.76
C VAL A 112 -5.88 2.26 -0.82
N GLY A 113 -5.34 1.67 0.25
CA GLY A 113 -5.21 0.23 0.42
C GLY A 113 -6.56 -0.41 0.74
N LYS A 114 -6.95 -1.41 -0.05
CA LYS A 114 -8.13 -2.25 0.22
C LYS A 114 -7.66 -3.52 0.91
N GLN A 115 -8.09 -3.73 2.14
CA GLN A 115 -7.76 -4.93 2.91
C GLN A 115 -8.84 -6.01 2.70
N GLY A 116 -8.40 -7.25 2.45
CA GLY A 116 -9.26 -8.43 2.37
C GLY A 116 -8.52 -9.66 2.90
N GLY A 117 -8.99 -10.23 4.02
CA GLY A 117 -8.24 -11.28 4.73
C GLY A 117 -6.85 -10.78 5.14
N ASP A 118 -5.82 -11.55 4.79
CA ASP A 118 -4.41 -11.23 5.05
C ASP A 118 -3.75 -10.44 3.90
N GLU A 119 -4.55 -9.92 2.95
CA GLU A 119 -4.08 -9.20 1.77
C GLU A 119 -4.42 -7.70 1.85
N ILE A 120 -3.45 -6.83 1.57
CA ILE A 120 -3.68 -5.39 1.37
C ILE A 120 -3.28 -5.01 -0.04
N GLY A 121 -4.26 -4.62 -0.87
CA GLY A 121 -4.09 -4.21 -2.26
C GLY A 121 -4.04 -2.69 -2.46
N PHE A 122 -3.00 -2.17 -3.11
CA PHE A 122 -2.90 -0.75 -3.48
C PHE A 122 -2.96 -0.57 -5.00
N ASP A 123 -3.99 0.08 -5.53
CA ASP A 123 -4.14 0.35 -6.97
C ASP A 123 -3.37 1.63 -7.37
N LEU A 124 -2.45 1.52 -8.33
CA LEU A 124 -1.57 2.59 -8.77
C LEU A 124 -1.66 2.71 -10.30
N VAL A 125 -1.73 3.93 -10.82
CA VAL A 125 -1.68 4.20 -12.28
C VAL A 125 -0.79 5.40 -12.54
N GLU A 126 0.27 5.18 -13.32
CA GLU A 126 1.30 6.14 -13.67
C GLU A 126 1.39 6.32 -15.21
N ARG A 127 1.87 7.47 -15.70
CA ARG A 127 2.15 7.71 -17.14
C ARG A 127 3.60 8.16 -17.34
N GLN A 128 4.28 7.57 -18.32
CA GLN A 128 5.71 7.66 -18.60
C GLN A 128 6.06 7.78 -20.06
N LYS A 129 7.35 8.00 -20.36
CA LYS A 129 7.94 7.80 -21.70
C LYS A 129 8.94 6.65 -21.70
N ASP A 130 8.87 5.80 -22.72
CA ASP A 130 9.90 4.78 -22.95
C ASP A 130 11.19 5.38 -23.54
N ARG A 131 12.20 4.53 -23.81
CA ARG A 131 13.47 4.96 -24.41
C ARG A 131 13.33 5.49 -25.84
N GLY A 132 12.25 5.12 -26.54
CA GLY A 132 11.89 5.66 -27.86
C GLY A 132 11.14 6.99 -27.79
N GLY A 133 10.74 7.45 -26.59
CA GLY A 133 9.97 8.67 -26.38
C GLY A 133 8.45 8.47 -26.42
N ASN A 134 7.99 7.23 -26.57
CA ASN A 134 6.57 6.86 -26.66
C ASN A 134 5.92 6.94 -25.29
N ASP A 135 4.66 7.38 -25.22
CA ASP A 135 3.95 7.44 -23.95
C ASP A 135 3.54 6.03 -23.48
N VAL A 136 3.70 5.76 -22.18
CA VAL A 136 3.48 4.45 -21.55
C VAL A 136 2.69 4.65 -20.25
N ALA A 137 1.58 3.97 -20.05
CA ALA A 137 0.91 3.92 -18.74
C ALA A 137 1.37 2.69 -17.93
N ILE A 138 1.75 2.88 -16.68
CA ILE A 138 2.17 1.80 -15.77
C ILE A 138 1.16 1.70 -14.63
N GLY A 139 0.32 0.67 -14.69
CA GLY A 139 -0.50 0.23 -13.57
C GLY A 139 0.32 -0.67 -12.65
N SER A 140 0.18 -0.51 -11.33
CA SER A 140 0.67 -1.53 -10.39
C SER A 140 -0.29 -1.77 -9.25
N ARG A 141 -0.31 -3.01 -8.78
CA ARG A 141 -1.06 -3.42 -7.60
C ARG A 141 -0.15 -4.15 -6.64
N ILE A 142 0.12 -3.54 -5.49
CA ILE A 142 0.94 -4.14 -4.43
C ILE A 142 0.03 -4.91 -3.50
N PHE A 143 0.41 -6.15 -3.20
CA PHE A 143 -0.24 -7.04 -2.27
C PHE A 143 0.75 -7.44 -1.18
N LEU A 144 0.37 -7.13 0.05
CA LEU A 144 1.01 -7.62 1.26
C LEU A 144 0.33 -8.94 1.62
N VAL A 145 0.99 -10.11 1.47
CA VAL A 145 0.36 -11.44 1.64
C VAL A 145 1.15 -12.25 2.66
N GLY A 146 0.66 -12.28 3.90
CA GLY A 146 1.32 -12.99 5.00
C GLY A 146 2.73 -12.44 5.28
N ASP A 147 3.76 -13.20 4.93
CA ASP A 147 5.18 -12.84 5.06
C ASP A 147 5.86 -12.53 3.71
N SER A 148 5.07 -12.40 2.64
CA SER A 148 5.52 -12.19 1.26
C SER A 148 4.92 -10.93 0.65
N ILE A 149 5.57 -10.40 -0.39
CA ILE A 149 5.04 -9.28 -1.17
C ILE A 149 4.80 -9.79 -2.58
N ARG A 150 3.64 -9.46 -3.15
CA ARG A 150 3.35 -9.69 -4.57
C ARG A 150 3.00 -8.38 -5.21
N VAL A 151 3.51 -8.13 -6.41
CA VAL A 151 3.16 -6.93 -7.17
C VAL A 151 2.72 -7.33 -8.56
N ASP A 152 1.50 -6.98 -8.90
CA ASP A 152 0.99 -7.10 -10.27
C ASP A 152 1.31 -5.81 -11.02
N PHE A 153 1.87 -5.93 -12.21
CA PHE A 153 2.19 -4.81 -13.09
C PHE A 153 1.38 -4.91 -14.38
N GLN A 154 0.98 -3.75 -14.86
CA GLN A 154 0.36 -3.54 -16.15
C GLN A 154 1.09 -2.40 -16.85
N VAL A 155 1.54 -2.60 -18.08
CA VAL A 155 2.26 -1.59 -18.86
C VAL A 155 1.55 -1.45 -20.20
N GLU A 156 0.91 -0.32 -20.43
CA GLU A 156 0.20 0.01 -21.66
C GLU A 156 1.04 0.97 -22.50
N PHE A 157 1.36 0.60 -23.74
CA PHE A 157 2.05 1.49 -24.67
C PHE A 157 1.02 2.28 -25.48
N ASN A 158 0.91 3.58 -25.22
CA ASN A 158 -0.16 4.43 -25.78
C ASN A 158 -0.14 4.46 -27.30
N ASP A 159 1.04 4.38 -27.91
CA ASP A 159 1.20 4.48 -29.37
C ASP A 159 0.71 3.23 -30.11
N SER A 160 0.66 2.08 -29.43
CA SER A 160 0.23 0.80 -30.02
C SER A 160 -1.03 0.22 -29.38
N GLY A 161 -1.46 0.74 -28.22
CA GLY A 161 -2.48 0.13 -27.37
C GLY A 161 -2.07 -1.21 -26.76
N LYS A 162 -0.79 -1.61 -26.92
CA LYS A 162 -0.29 -2.90 -26.48
C LYS A 162 -0.20 -2.94 -24.96
N LEU A 163 -0.82 -3.95 -24.37
CA LEU A 163 -0.84 -4.17 -22.94
C LEU A 163 0.09 -5.31 -22.55
N LEU A 164 1.10 -5.01 -21.73
CA LEU A 164 1.92 -6.00 -21.08
C LEU A 164 1.51 -6.18 -19.63
N THR A 165 1.52 -7.42 -19.15
CA THR A 165 1.20 -7.72 -17.75
C THR A 165 2.18 -8.71 -17.15
N THR A 166 2.36 -8.62 -15.84
CA THR A 166 3.11 -9.63 -15.09
C THR A 166 2.71 -9.60 -13.62
N SER A 167 2.92 -10.73 -12.93
CA SER A 167 2.84 -10.81 -11.47
C SER A 167 4.22 -11.18 -10.95
N VAL A 168 4.73 -10.38 -10.02
CA VAL A 168 6.07 -10.51 -9.47
C VAL A 168 5.96 -10.95 -8.01
N PRO A 169 6.31 -12.20 -7.69
CA PRO A 169 6.47 -12.62 -6.32
C PRO A 169 7.82 -12.09 -5.79
N PHE A 170 7.78 -11.39 -4.67
CA PHE A 170 8.97 -10.94 -3.96
C PHE A 170 9.26 -11.87 -2.78
N ALA A 171 10.52 -12.28 -2.70
CA ALA A 171 11.09 -12.99 -1.56
C ALA A 171 12.23 -12.16 -0.95
N ARG A 172 12.56 -12.40 0.32
CA ARG A 172 13.64 -11.69 1.03
C ARG A 172 15.03 -12.11 0.56
#